data_AF-A0A7X8VSZ8-F1
#
_entry.id   AF-A0A7X8VSZ8-F1
#
_cell.length_a   1.000
_cell.length_b   1.000
_cell.length_c   1.000
_cell.angle_alpha   90.00
_cell.angle_beta   90.00
_cell.angle_gamma   90.00
#
_symmetry.space_group_name_H-M   'P 1'
#
loop_
_entity.id
_entity.type
_entity.pdbx_description
1 polymer ?
#
loop_
_entity_poly.entity_id
_entity_poly.type
_entity_poly.pdbx_seq_one_letter_code
_entity_poly.pdbx_strand_id
1 'polypeptide(L)'
;MKQKTKTLTQKLRDLGIKIMEKTKAGFSKVKAGIENTLLEDNLRKRFNLVNPYKFQIIKDKEARNTIIDELFYRHAKRYDEDDLFVFYGSIEQNDLQKGYYVRDLSANADYEIKEIMEVQIPIEYQGKNYDVTCTATVCELV
;
A
#
# COMPACT_ATOMS: atom_id res chain seq x y z
N MET A 1 -21.30 23.51 -2.52
CA MET A 1 -19.89 23.92 -2.26
C MET A 1 -19.00 22.82 -2.79
N LYS A 2 -18.13 23.09 -3.79
CA LYS A 2 -17.20 22.07 -4.29
C LYS A 2 -16.12 21.86 -3.24
N GLN A 3 -16.16 20.74 -2.51
CA GLN A 3 -15.05 20.34 -1.65
C GLN A 3 -13.81 20.26 -2.55
N LYS A 4 -12.76 21.02 -2.23
CA LYS A 4 -11.46 20.86 -2.89
C LYS A 4 -11.00 19.45 -2.59
N THR A 5 -11.00 18.57 -3.59
CA THR A 5 -10.34 17.27 -3.52
C THR A 5 -8.90 17.51 -3.08
N LYS A 6 -8.57 17.17 -1.83
CA LYS A 6 -7.18 17.22 -1.34
C LYS A 6 -6.36 16.27 -2.21
N THR A 7 -5.24 16.73 -2.73
CA THR A 7 -4.34 15.87 -3.52
C THR A 7 -3.71 14.80 -2.62
N LEU A 8 -3.33 13.63 -3.15
CA LEU A 8 -2.70 12.56 -2.35
C LEU A 8 -1.51 13.08 -1.54
N THR A 9 -0.69 13.95 -2.12
CA THR A 9 0.44 14.59 -1.43
C THR A 9 0.01 15.39 -0.20
N GLN A 10 -1.12 16.08 -0.24
CA GLN A 10 -1.65 16.82 0.92
C GLN A 10 -2.12 15.85 2.00
N LYS A 11 -2.90 14.82 1.63
CA LYS A 11 -3.36 13.78 2.56
C LYS A 11 -2.19 13.09 3.28
N LEU A 12 -1.17 12.69 2.53
CA LEU A 12 0.03 12.05 3.09
C LEU A 12 0.79 12.97 4.05
N ARG A 13 0.93 14.26 3.72
CA ARG A 13 1.58 15.24 4.61
C ARG A 13 0.77 15.48 5.88
N ASP A 14 -0.56 15.60 5.78
CA ASP A 14 -1.45 15.77 6.92
C ASP A 14 -1.35 14.58 7.90
N LEU A 15 -1.14 13.37 7.37
CA LEU A 15 -0.93 12.14 8.14
C LEU A 15 0.50 11.93 8.64
N GLY A 16 1.42 12.86 8.37
CA GLY A 16 2.84 12.74 8.73
C GLY A 16 3.58 11.63 7.98
N ILE A 17 3.04 11.16 6.85
CA ILE A 17 3.63 10.10 6.04
C ILE A 17 4.69 10.70 5.12
N LYS A 18 5.89 10.10 5.15
CA LYS A 18 7.04 10.55 4.35
C LYS A 18 6.89 10.08 2.91
N ILE A 19 6.85 11.03 1.98
CA ILE A 19 6.72 10.77 0.54
C ILE A 19 8.09 10.47 -0.05
N MET A 20 8.19 9.43 -0.88
CA MET A 20 9.38 9.21 -1.69
C MET A 20 9.30 10.08 -2.94
N GLU A 21 10.08 11.15 -3.01
CA GLU A 21 10.28 11.87 -4.27
C GLU A 21 11.01 10.93 -5.24
N LYS A 22 10.43 10.71 -6.42
CA LYS A 22 11.02 9.90 -7.50
C LYS A 22 12.27 10.57 -8.07
N THR A 23 13.31 10.75 -7.26
CA THR A 23 14.63 11.11 -7.75
C THR A 23 15.19 9.85 -8.38
N LYS A 24 15.31 9.83 -9.72
CA LYS A 24 16.00 8.78 -10.49
C LYS A 24 17.41 8.58 -9.93
N ALA A 25 17.57 7.71 -8.96
CA ALA A 25 18.86 7.28 -8.43
C ALA A 25 18.76 5.78 -8.21
N GLY A 26 19.52 5.02 -9.01
CA GLY A 26 19.51 3.57 -8.99
C GLY A 26 19.71 3.05 -7.57
N PHE A 27 18.75 2.28 -7.07
CA PHE A 27 18.88 1.62 -5.79
C PHE A 27 20.01 0.59 -5.90
N SER A 28 21.07 0.85 -5.14
CA SER A 28 22.31 0.09 -5.12
C SER A 28 22.01 -1.36 -4.78
N LYS A 29 22.29 -2.23 -5.73
CA LYS A 29 22.11 -3.67 -5.60
C LYS A 29 23.39 -4.27 -5.02
N VAL A 30 23.20 -5.24 -4.13
CA VAL A 30 24.11 -6.37 -3.86
C VAL A 30 25.22 -6.14 -2.82
N LYS A 31 24.90 -6.41 -1.55
CA LYS A 31 25.79 -7.18 -0.65
C LYS A 31 25.15 -7.80 0.60
N ALA A 32 23.84 -7.65 0.85
CA ALA A 32 23.19 -8.06 2.12
C ALA A 32 21.98 -9.03 1.94
N GLY A 33 22.09 -10.01 1.03
CA GLY A 33 20.93 -10.72 0.46
C GLY A 33 20.12 -11.66 1.37
N ILE A 34 20.65 -12.15 2.50
CA ILE A 34 19.93 -13.11 3.37
C ILE A 34 19.37 -12.41 4.61
N GLU A 35 20.21 -11.67 5.33
CA GLU A 35 19.78 -10.94 6.53
C GLU A 35 18.75 -9.86 6.21
N ASN A 36 18.89 -9.14 5.09
CA ASN A 36 17.88 -8.18 4.67
C ASN A 36 16.56 -8.86 4.30
N THR A 37 16.60 -10.05 3.69
CA THR A 37 15.37 -10.79 3.34
C THR A 37 14.62 -11.25 4.60
N LEU A 38 15.34 -11.76 5.60
CA LEU A 38 14.73 -12.14 6.89
C LEU A 38 14.17 -10.93 7.64
N LEU A 39 14.91 -9.81 7.64
CA LEU A 39 14.45 -8.57 8.24
C LEU A 39 13.19 -8.04 7.51
N GLU A 40 13.21 -7.96 6.18
CA GLU A 40 12.07 -7.52 5.37
C GLU A 40 10.84 -8.40 5.60
N ASP A 41 10.99 -9.72 5.68
CA ASP A 41 9.89 -10.62 5.97
C ASP A 41 9.31 -10.39 7.37
N ASN A 42 10.15 -10.13 8.37
CA ASN A 42 9.71 -9.81 9.73
C ASN A 42 9.00 -8.45 9.79
N LEU A 43 9.51 -7.44 9.09
CA LEU A 43 8.88 -6.13 8.97
C LEU A 43 7.53 -6.22 8.27
N ARG A 44 7.42 -6.99 7.17
CA ARG A 44 6.15 -7.28 6.50
C ARG A 44 5.17 -7.97 7.44
N LYS A 45 5.60 -9.02 8.15
CA LYS A 45 4.76 -9.71 9.13
C LYS A 45 4.28 -8.76 10.23
N ARG A 46 5.15 -7.89 10.74
CA ARG A 46 4.79 -6.88 11.73
C ARG A 46 3.79 -5.88 11.18
N PHE A 47 3.98 -5.40 9.96
CA PHE A 47 3.02 -4.55 9.25
C PHE A 47 1.64 -5.22 9.17
N ASN A 48 1.60 -6.48 8.74
CA ASN A 48 0.36 -7.23 8.56
C ASN A 48 -0.35 -7.51 9.91
N LEU A 49 0.41 -7.76 10.98
CA LEU A 49 -0.14 -7.95 12.32
C LEU A 49 -0.82 -6.69 12.86
N VAL A 50 -0.24 -5.52 12.56
CA VAL A 50 -0.81 -4.22 12.96
C VAL A 50 -1.98 -3.84 12.05
N ASN A 51 -1.98 -4.29 10.79
CA ASN A 51 -2.96 -3.94 9.77
C ASN A 51 -3.62 -5.23 9.21
N PRO A 52 -4.60 -5.81 9.93
CA PRO A 52 -5.14 -7.12 9.61
C PRO A 52 -6.09 -7.13 8.40
N TYR A 53 -6.51 -5.97 7.92
CA TYR A 53 -7.45 -5.83 6.80
C TYR A 53 -6.87 -6.42 5.52
N LYS A 54 -7.70 -7.22 4.84
CA LYS A 54 -7.33 -7.95 3.63
C LYS A 54 -7.99 -7.31 2.41
N PHE A 55 -7.17 -7.08 1.40
CA PHE A 55 -7.58 -6.45 0.17
C PHE A 55 -7.16 -7.28 -1.03
N GLN A 56 -8.02 -7.33 -2.03
CA GLN A 56 -7.74 -7.98 -3.30
C GLN A 56 -7.53 -6.90 -4.37
N ILE A 57 -6.52 -7.10 -5.22
CA ILE A 57 -6.24 -6.19 -6.33
C ILE A 57 -6.91 -6.74 -7.59
N ILE A 58 -7.82 -5.97 -8.16
CA ILE A 58 -8.62 -6.35 -9.33
C ILE A 58 -8.22 -5.42 -10.49
N LYS A 59 -7.71 -6.01 -11.58
CA LYS A 59 -7.22 -5.26 -12.74
C LYS A 59 -8.34 -4.84 -13.69
N ASP A 60 -9.39 -5.65 -13.75
CA ASP A 60 -10.56 -5.45 -14.60
C ASP A 60 -11.82 -5.79 -13.79
N LYS A 61 -12.74 -4.83 -13.66
CA LYS A 61 -13.97 -4.98 -12.88
C LYS A 61 -14.90 -6.04 -13.47
N GLU A 62 -14.83 -6.27 -14.78
CA GLU A 62 -15.66 -7.24 -15.48
C GLU A 62 -15.08 -8.66 -15.47
N ALA A 63 -13.79 -8.80 -15.14
CA ALA A 63 -13.18 -10.11 -14.95
C ALA A 63 -13.85 -10.79 -13.75
N ARG A 64 -14.45 -11.97 -13.99
CA ARG A 64 -15.02 -12.78 -12.91
C ARG A 64 -13.88 -13.20 -11.99
N ASN A 65 -13.91 -12.73 -10.75
CA ASN A 65 -13.02 -13.22 -9.71
C ASN A 65 -13.13 -14.74 -9.63
N THR A 66 -12.00 -15.42 -9.83
CA THR A 66 -11.91 -16.84 -9.55
C THR A 66 -11.65 -17.02 -8.05
N ILE A 67 -12.06 -18.16 -7.49
CA ILE A 67 -11.75 -18.53 -6.08
C ILE A 67 -10.23 -18.47 -5.82
N ILE A 68 -9.41 -18.67 -6.87
CA ILE A 68 -7.96 -18.58 -6.81
C ILE A 68 -7.51 -17.13 -6.52
N ASP A 69 -8.20 -16.13 -7.04
CA ASP A 69 -7.82 -14.72 -6.85
C ASP A 69 -8.07 -14.25 -5.41
N GLU A 70 -9.02 -14.86 -4.69
CA GLU A 70 -9.27 -14.58 -3.27
C GLU A 70 -8.14 -15.08 -2.36
N LEU A 71 -7.35 -16.05 -2.82
CA LEU A 71 -6.18 -16.56 -2.09
C LEU A 71 -5.00 -15.58 -2.14
N PHE A 72 -4.98 -14.65 -3.11
CA PHE A 72 -3.93 -13.65 -3.29
C PHE A 72 -4.31 -12.28 -2.67
N TYR A 73 -4.74 -12.29 -1.41
CA TYR A 73 -4.99 -11.06 -0.68
C TYR A 73 -3.69 -10.38 -0.22
N ARG A 74 -3.73 -9.06 -0.11
CA ARG A 74 -2.69 -8.22 0.46
C ARG A 74 -3.21 -7.53 1.72
N HIS A 75 -2.31 -7.29 2.67
CA HIS A 75 -2.62 -6.47 3.83
C HIS A 75 -2.37 -5.00 3.51
N ALA A 76 -3.25 -4.13 4.00
CA ALA A 76 -3.05 -2.69 3.92
C ALA A 76 -3.49 -2.00 5.21
N LYS A 77 -2.82 -0.91 5.53
CA LYS A 77 -3.33 0.06 6.49
C LYS A 77 -4.42 0.89 5.82
N ARG A 78 -5.59 0.94 6.43
CA ARG A 78 -6.74 1.74 5.98
C ARG A 78 -6.80 3.03 6.80
N TYR A 79 -6.90 4.16 6.13
CA TYR A 79 -7.19 5.46 6.73
C TYR A 79 -8.60 5.87 6.32
N ASP A 80 -9.57 5.54 7.17
CA ASP A 80 -11.00 5.64 6.88
C ASP A 80 -11.47 7.05 6.48
N GLU A 81 -10.83 8.09 7.02
CA GLU A 81 -11.22 9.48 6.78
C GLU A 81 -10.88 9.97 5.37
N ASP A 82 -10.01 9.25 4.64
CA ASP A 82 -9.37 9.76 3.42
C ASP A 82 -9.45 8.80 2.21
N ASP A 83 -10.16 7.67 2.32
CA ASP A 83 -10.16 6.58 1.32
C ASP A 83 -8.73 6.21 0.87
N LEU A 84 -7.81 6.23 1.84
CA LEU A 84 -6.39 6.02 1.63
C LEU A 84 -5.99 4.63 2.16
N PHE A 85 -5.42 3.83 1.27
CA PHE A 85 -4.90 2.51 1.59
C PHE A 85 -3.39 2.51 1.43
N VAL A 86 -2.67 1.95 2.39
CA VAL A 86 -1.21 1.83 2.31
C VAL A 86 -0.80 0.37 2.40
N PHE A 87 -0.21 -0.13 1.32
CA PHE A 87 0.27 -1.50 1.17
C PHE A 87 1.77 -1.57 1.50
N TYR A 88 2.20 -2.67 2.10
CA TYR A 88 3.62 -2.94 2.25
C TYR A 88 4.28 -3.19 0.89
N GLY A 89 5.49 -2.65 0.68
CA GLY A 89 6.26 -2.82 -0.55
C GLY A 89 6.10 -1.68 -1.57
N SER A 90 6.94 -1.72 -2.60
CA SER A 90 6.97 -0.73 -3.70
C SER A 90 5.80 -0.88 -4.67
N ILE A 91 5.60 0.11 -5.54
CA ILE A 91 4.55 0.04 -6.57
C ILE A 91 4.80 -1.17 -7.49
N GLU A 92 6.07 -1.41 -7.86
CA GLU A 92 6.49 -2.53 -8.72
C GLU A 92 6.21 -3.89 -8.07
N GLN A 93 6.44 -4.03 -6.76
CA GLN A 93 6.13 -5.26 -6.01
C GLN A 93 4.63 -5.50 -5.87
N ASN A 94 3.85 -4.42 -5.83
CA ASN A 94 2.41 -4.49 -5.64
C ASN A 94 1.61 -4.66 -6.92
N ASP A 95 2.19 -4.37 -8.09
CA ASP A 95 1.50 -4.39 -9.38
C ASP A 95 0.21 -3.55 -9.37
N LEU A 96 0.27 -2.40 -8.68
CA LEU A 96 -0.83 -1.46 -8.53
C LEU A 96 -0.74 -0.38 -9.61
N GLN A 97 -1.88 -0.04 -10.21
CA GLN A 97 -1.98 1.00 -11.23
C GLN A 97 -3.24 1.83 -11.04
N LYS A 98 -3.20 3.07 -11.53
CA LYS A 98 -4.39 3.94 -11.59
C LYS A 98 -5.45 3.28 -12.49
N GLY A 99 -6.70 3.28 -12.03
CA GLY A 99 -7.82 2.62 -12.70
C GLY A 99 -8.02 1.16 -12.34
N TYR A 100 -7.08 0.52 -11.62
CA TYR A 100 -7.34 -0.77 -10.97
C TYR A 100 -8.25 -0.57 -9.75
N TYR A 101 -8.76 -1.68 -9.22
CA TYR A 101 -9.65 -1.70 -8.07
C TYR A 101 -9.01 -2.43 -6.90
N VAL A 102 -9.32 -1.94 -5.70
CA VAL A 102 -8.99 -2.54 -4.41
C VAL A 102 -10.30 -3.00 -3.79
N ARG A 103 -10.50 -4.32 -3.66
CA ARG A 103 -11.65 -4.88 -2.96
C ARG A 103 -11.30 -5.13 -1.51
N ASP A 104 -12.04 -4.50 -0.60
CA ASP A 104 -11.99 -4.82 0.83
C ASP A 104 -12.77 -6.12 1.07
N LEU A 105 -12.05 -7.20 1.44
CA LEU A 105 -12.67 -8.51 1.68
C LEU A 105 -13.46 -8.56 3.00
N SER A 106 -13.27 -7.60 3.89
CA SER A 106 -13.99 -7.52 5.18
C SER A 106 -15.33 -6.81 5.00
N ALA A 107 -15.36 -5.76 4.18
CA ALA A 107 -16.55 -4.97 3.89
C ALA A 107 -17.29 -5.42 2.61
N ASN A 108 -16.65 -6.27 1.80
CA ASN A 108 -17.07 -6.64 0.44
C ASN A 108 -17.40 -5.40 -0.41
N ALA A 109 -16.48 -4.44 -0.41
CA ALA A 109 -16.63 -3.14 -1.08
C ALA A 109 -15.46 -2.90 -2.05
N ASP A 110 -15.75 -2.32 -3.21
CA ASP A 110 -14.77 -2.06 -4.27
C ASP A 110 -14.41 -0.58 -4.29
N TYR A 111 -13.10 -0.30 -4.38
CA TYR A 111 -12.57 1.05 -4.45
C TYR A 111 -11.66 1.19 -5.67
N GLU A 112 -11.91 2.16 -6.55
CA GLU A 112 -11.08 2.40 -7.74
C GLU A 112 -9.89 3.29 -7.38
N ILE A 113 -8.68 2.90 -7.76
CA ILE A 113 -7.44 3.65 -7.51
C ILE A 113 -7.39 4.89 -8.41
N LYS A 114 -7.43 6.07 -7.80
CA LYS A 114 -7.34 7.36 -8.51
C LYS A 114 -5.93 7.93 -8.53
N GLU A 115 -5.20 7.75 -7.43
CA GLU A 115 -3.82 8.22 -7.27
C GLU A 115 -2.98 7.15 -6.55
N ILE A 116 -1.70 7.07 -6.90
CA ILE A 116 -0.75 6.10 -6.33
C ILE A 116 0.61 6.75 -6.11
N MET A 117 1.25 6.45 -4.98
CA MET A 117 2.55 7.02 -4.61
C MET A 117 3.35 6.07 -3.71
N GLU A 118 4.67 6.10 -3.83
CA GLU A 118 5.54 5.41 -2.88
C GLU A 118 5.79 6.29 -1.66
N VAL A 119 5.71 5.66 -0.49
CA VAL A 119 5.85 6.31 0.81
C VAL A 119 6.74 5.48 1.73
N GLN A 120 7.28 6.12 2.76
CA GLN A 120 7.97 5.45 3.85
C GLN A 120 7.11 5.46 5.10
N ILE A 121 6.89 4.28 5.67
CA ILE A 121 6.21 4.12 6.96
C ILE A 121 7.20 3.56 7.99
N PRO A 122 7.31 4.16 9.19
CA PRO A 122 8.13 3.59 10.25
C PRO A 122 7.44 2.35 10.83
N ILE A 123 8.18 1.26 10.96
CA ILE A 123 7.77 0.05 11.67
C ILE A 123 8.76 -0.24 12.79
N GLU A 124 8.23 -0.40 14.00
CA GLU A 124 9.02 -0.83 15.14
C GLU A 124 9.22 -2.35 15.14
N TYR A 125 10.47 -2.79 15.17
CA TYR A 125 10.87 -4.18 15.33
C TYR A 125 12.07 -4.29 16.27
N GLN A 126 11.96 -5.11 17.31
CA GLN A 126 13.01 -5.30 18.33
C GLN A 126 13.51 -3.98 18.96
N GLY A 127 12.61 -3.04 19.23
CA GLY A 127 12.93 -1.74 19.83
C GLY A 127 13.66 -0.76 18.90
N LYS A 128 13.72 -1.05 17.59
CA LYS A 128 14.28 -0.16 16.56
C LYS A 128 13.19 0.21 15.55
N ASN A 129 13.20 1.45 15.09
CA ASN A 129 12.33 1.92 14.02
C ASN A 129 13.01 1.75 12.66
N TYR A 130 12.31 1.12 11.74
CA TYR A 130 12.73 0.92 10.36
C TYR A 130 11.77 1.64 9.43
N ASP A 131 12.28 2.55 8.60
CA ASP A 131 11.51 3.15 7.51
C ASP A 131 11.38 2.13 6.38
N VAL A 132 10.17 1.59 6.19
CA VAL A 132 9.90 0.62 5.12
C VAL A 132 9.23 1.28 3.93
N THR A 133 9.57 0.82 2.75
CA THR A 133 8.89 1.22 1.51
C THR A 133 7.48 0.63 1.47
N CYS A 134 6.52 1.50 1.25
CA CYS A 134 5.11 1.19 1.12
C CYS A 134 4.52 1.88 -0.11
N THR A 135 3.36 1.41 -0.54
CA THR A 135 2.59 1.99 -1.64
C THR A 135 1.29 2.55 -1.10
N ALA A 136 1.12 3.86 -1.20
CA ALA A 136 -0.10 4.56 -0.85
C ALA A 136 -1.00 4.76 -2.07
N THR A 137 -2.28 4.43 -1.93
CA THR A 137 -3.31 4.63 -2.96
C THR A 137 -4.48 5.41 -2.41
N VAL A 138 -4.85 6.52 -3.06
CA VAL A 138 -6.17 7.14 -2.85
C VAL A 138 -7.13 6.43 -3.78
N CYS A 139 -8.23 5.97 -3.21
CA CYS A 139 -9.28 5.33 -3.98
C CYS A 139 -10.62 6.06 -3.83
N GLU A 140 -11.58 5.71 -4.67
CA GLU A 140 -12.96 6.15 -4.58
C GLU A 140 -13.87 4.92 -4.60
N LEU A 141 -14.88 4.88 -3.72
CA LEU A 141 -15.85 3.80 -3.65
C LEU A 141 -16.68 3.68 -4.94
N VAL A 142 -16.90 2.46 -5.43
CA VAL A 142 -17.55 2.14 -6.72
C VAL A 142 -18.48 0.92 -6.67
#